data_AF-A0A934GLF1-F1
#
_entry.id   AF-A0A934GLF1-F1
#
_cell.length_a   1.000
_cell.length_b   1.000
_cell.length_c   1.000
_cell.angle_alpha   90.00
_cell.angle_beta   90.00
_cell.angle_gamma   90.00
#
_symmetry.space_group_name_H-M   'P 1'
#
loop_
_entity.id
_entity.type
_entity.pdbx_description
1 polymer ?
#
loop_
_entity_poly.entity_id
_entity_poly.type
_entity_poly.pdbx_seq_one_letter_code
_entity_poly.pdbx_strand_id
1 'polypeptide(L)' 'MQNEKLELLKPHTHGGTLLEPGDVIELPSDLARWLCTAGIAKPHKLSPSSKPQLNREENP' A
#
# COMPACT_ATOMS: atom_id res chain seq x y z
N MET A 1 -11.52 -4.17 7.25
CA MET A 1 -10.46 -4.92 6.54
C MET A 1 -9.37 -3.91 6.26
N GLN A 2 -8.11 -4.19 6.62
CA GLN A 2 -7.01 -3.26 6.38
C GLN A 2 -6.46 -3.50 4.97
N ASN A 3 -6.21 -2.42 4.24
CA ASN A 3 -5.66 -2.44 2.90
C ASN A 3 -4.27 -1.81 2.96
N GLU A 4 -3.31 -2.43 2.28
CA GLU A 4 -1.94 -1.97 2.20
C GLU A 4 -1.56 -1.68 0.76
N LYS A 5 -0.76 -0.62 0.59
CA LYS A 5 -0.17 -0.30 -0.70
C LYS A 5 1.14 -1.04 -0.84
N LEU A 6 1.30 -1.71 -1.97
CA LEU A 6 2.51 -2.40 -2.34
C LEU A 6 3.03 -1.89 -3.67
N GLU A 7 4.33 -1.74 -3.78
CA GLU A 7 5.01 -1.46 -5.04
C GLU A 7 5.45 -2.78 -5.66
N LEU A 8 5.02 -3.04 -6.88
CA LEU A 8 5.39 -4.24 -7.62
C LEU A 8 6.86 -4.24 -7.96
N LEU A 9 7.54 -5.37 -7.75
CA LEU A 9 8.91 -5.60 -8.18
C LEU A 9 8.98 -6.39 -9.49
N LYS A 10 7.87 -7.04 -9.84
CA LYS A 10 7.70 -7.87 -11.04
C LYS A 10 6.37 -7.53 -11.70
N PRO A 11 6.25 -7.70 -13.03
CA PRO A 11 4.98 -7.53 -13.71
C PRO A 11 3.94 -8.51 -13.15
N HIS A 12 2.74 -8.02 -12.85
CA HIS A 12 1.68 -8.81 -12.23
C HIS A 12 0.33 -8.45 -12.84
N THR A 13 -0.47 -9.46 -13.20
CA THR A 13 -1.82 -9.24 -13.70
C THR A 13 -2.80 -9.23 -12.53
N HIS A 14 -3.41 -8.08 -12.25
CA HIS A 14 -4.44 -7.95 -11.22
C HIS A 14 -5.78 -7.56 -11.85
N GLY A 15 -6.83 -8.37 -11.61
CA GLY A 15 -8.17 -8.10 -12.14
C GLY A 15 -8.26 -8.05 -13.67
N GLY A 16 -7.33 -8.69 -14.39
CA GLY A 16 -7.23 -8.61 -15.85
C GLY A 16 -6.39 -7.45 -16.39
N THR A 17 -5.92 -6.56 -15.51
CA THR A 17 -4.99 -5.48 -15.86
C THR A 17 -3.56 -5.93 -15.61
N LEU A 18 -2.70 -5.80 -16.62
CA LEU A 18 -1.26 -5.99 -16.45
C LEU A 18 -0.68 -4.75 -15.75
N LEU A 19 -0.01 -4.98 -14.63
CA LEU A 19 0.69 -3.94 -13.88
C LEU A 19 2.19 -4.17 -14.03
N GLU A 20 2.93 -3.08 -14.16
CA GLU A 20 4.36 -3.13 -14.39
C GLU A 20 5.14 -3.10 -13.06
N PRO A 21 6.38 -3.61 -13.04
CA PRO A 21 7.25 -3.38 -11.89
C PRO A 21 7.44 -1.86 -11.67
N GLY A 22 7.16 -1.39 -10.46
CA GLY A 22 7.10 0.02 -10.08
C GLY A 22 5.68 0.54 -9.86
N ASP A 23 4.65 -0.15 -10.38
CA ASP A 23 3.26 0.20 -10.09
C ASP A 23 2.92 -0.04 -8.62
N VAL A 24 2.06 0.82 -8.08
CA VAL A 24 1.56 0.70 -6.71
C VAL A 24 0.14 0.19 -6.72
N ILE A 25 -0.08 -0.95 -6.06
CA ILE A 25 -1.40 -1.57 -5.90
C ILE A 25 -1.84 -1.54 -4.45
N GLU A 26 -3.14 -1.30 -4.23
CA GLU A 26 -3.76 -1.35 -2.91
C GLU A 26 -4.57 -2.64 -2.77
N LEU A 27 -4.21 -3.47 -1.80
CA LEU A 27 -4.84 -4.78 -1.60
C LEU A 27 -4.82 -5.19 -0.13
N PRO A 28 -5.63 -6.18 0.29
CA PRO A 28 -5.76 -6.55 1.70
C PRO A 28 -4.43 -6.99 2.30
N SER A 29 -4.22 -6.69 3.58
CA SER A 29 -2.98 -7.03 4.32
C SER A 29 -2.53 -8.48 4.18
N ASP A 30 -3.45 -9.44 4.15
CA ASP A 30 -3.12 -10.85 3.93
C ASP A 30 -2.46 -11.11 2.57
N LEU A 31 -3.03 -10.54 1.51
CA LEU A 31 -2.47 -10.64 0.16
C LEU A 31 -1.18 -9.81 0.05
N ALA A 32 -1.10 -8.69 0.77
CA ALA A 32 0.07 -7.84 0.80
C ALA A 32 1.29 -8.59 1.35
N ARG A 33 1.07 -9.26 2.48
CA ARG A 33 2.07 -10.10 3.13
C ARG A 33 2.52 -11.25 2.22
N TRP A 34 1.58 -11.87 1.50
CA TRP A 34 1.92 -12.95 0.57
C TRP A 34 2.82 -12.46 -0.57
N LEU A 35 2.47 -11.35 -1.23
CA LEU A 35 3.26 -10.77 -2.33
C LEU A 35 4.66 -10.34 -1.87
N CYS A 36 4.76 -9.79 -0.65
CA CYS A 36 6.04 -9.43 -0.04
C CYS A 36 6.90 -10.65 0.27
N THR A 37 6.29 -11.71 0.82
CA THR A 37 7.00 -12.96 1.15
C THR A 37 7.48 -13.68 -0.11
N ALA A 38 6.69 -13.63 -1.18
CA ALA A 38 7.05 -14.19 -2.48
C ALA A 38 8.11 -13.37 -3.25
N GLY A 39 8.48 -12.18 -2.75
CA GLY A 39 9.40 -11.26 -3.44
C GLY A 39 8.85 -10.72 -4.76
N ILE A 40 7.52 -10.65 -4.89
CA ILE A 40 6.82 -10.12 -6.08
C ILE A 40 6.59 -8.61 -5.93
N ALA A 41 6.38 -8.15 -4.71
CA ALA A 41 6.14 -6.75 -4.38
C ALA A 41 6.86 -6.39 -3.07
N LYS A 42 6.99 -5.09 -2.78
CA LYS A 42 7.47 -4.57 -1.50
C LYS A 42 6.44 -3.65 -0.87
N PRO A 43 6.42 -3.50 0.46
CA PRO A 43 5.55 -2.54 1.13
C PRO A 43 5.84 -1.15 0.60
N HIS A 44 4.85 -0.55 -0.06
CA HIS A 44 4.91 0.86 -0.39
C HIS A 44 4.56 1.59 0.89
N LYS A 45 5.59 1.91 1.70
CA LYS A 45 5.44 2.73 2.90
C LYS A 45 4.86 4.09 2.49
N LEU A 46 3.54 4.19 2.40
CA LEU A 46 2.88 5.38 2.91
C LEU A 46 3.24 5.37 4.38
N SER A 47 4.17 6.24 4.78
CA SER A 47 4.39 6.45 6.20
C SER A 47 3.00 6.61 6.83
N PRO A 48 2.61 5.82 7.84
CA PRO A 48 1.60 6.29 8.75
C PRO A 48 2.28 7.44 9.51
N SER A 49 2.37 8.60 8.87
CA SER A 49 2.31 9.85 9.61
C SER A 49 0.87 9.95 10.10
N SER A 50 0.54 9.05 11.03
CA SER A 50 -0.34 9.35 12.13
C SER A 50 0.28 10.54 12.86
N LYS A 51 0.01 11.73 12.34
CA LYS A 51 -0.51 12.75 13.23
C LYS A 51 -2.02 12.68 13.00
N PRO A 52 -2.82 12.23 13.99
CA PRO A 52 -4.24 12.50 13.95
C PRO A 52 -4.38 14.02 13.80
N GLN A 53 -5.20 14.46 12.86
CA GLN A 53 -5.56 15.85 12.74
C GLN A 53 -6.27 16.27 14.04
N LEU A 54 -5.64 17.09 14.87
CA LEU A 54 -6.34 17.90 15.87
C LEU A 54 -5.60 19.22 16.08
N ASN A 55 -5.64 20.08 15.07
CA ASN A 55 -5.63 21.52 15.28
C ASN A 55 -7.10 21.97 15.37
N ARG A 56 -7.72 21.74 16.53
CA ARG A 56 -8.84 22.58 16.97
C ARG A 56 -8.20 23.87 17.47
N GLU A 57 -8.06 24.84 16.57
CA GLU A 57 -7.82 26.25 16.91
C GLU A 57 -9.05 26.72 17.72
N GLU A 58 -8.99 26.58 19.03
CA GLU A 58 -9.85 27.34 19.93
C GLU A 58 -9.18 28.69 20.13
N ASN A 59 -9.71 29.66 19.37
CA ASN A 59 -9.39 31.07 19.38
C ASN A 59 -9.59 31.70 20.77
N PRO A 60 -8.58 32.36 21.38
CA PRO A 60 -8.78 33.26 22.51
C PRO A 60 -9.21 34.67 22.09
#